data_AF-A0A0F8ZC71-F1
#
_entry.id   AF-A0A0F8ZC71-F1
#
_cell.length_a   1.000
_cell.length_b   1.000
_cell.length_c   1.000
_cell.angle_alpha   90.00
_cell.angle_beta   90.00
_cell.angle_gamma   90.00
#
_symmetry.space_group_name_H-M   'P 1'
#
loop_
_entity.id
_entity.type
_entity.pdbx_description
1 polymer ?
#
loop_
_entity_poly.entity_id
_entity_poly.type
_entity_poly.pdbx_seq_one_letter_code
_entity_poly.pdbx_strand_id
1 'polypeptide(L)' 'MARSGAVWGIDVGQCALKALRCRAHDDDESRIVAEAFDYIEYPKILSQAGAEPGELI' A
#
# COMPACT_ATOMS: atom_id res chain seq x y z
N MET A 1 -12.06 4.06 -22.31
CA MET A 1 -11.89 3.42 -20.99
C MET A 1 -12.18 4.46 -19.92
N ALA A 2 -13.26 4.32 -19.15
CA ALA A 2 -13.48 5.18 -17.99
C ALA A 2 -12.40 4.83 -16.96
N ARG A 3 -11.34 5.64 -16.88
CA ARG A 3 -10.31 5.49 -15.87
C ARG A 3 -11.02 5.75 -14.55
N SER A 4 -11.25 4.72 -13.71
CA SER A 4 -11.67 4.98 -12.34
C SER A 4 -10.66 5.96 -11.77
N GLY A 5 -11.09 7.14 -11.30
CA GLY A 5 -10.20 8.20 -10.78
C GLY A 5 -9.42 7.81 -9.52
N ALA A 6 -9.38 6.52 -9.21
CA ALA A 6 -8.65 5.93 -8.12
C ALA A 6 -7.21 5.59 -8.52
N VAL A 7 -6.29 5.80 -7.59
CA VAL A 7 -4.87 5.48 -7.69
C VAL A 7 -4.43 4.66 -6.48
N TRP A 8 -3.38 3.86 -6.64
CA TRP A 8 -2.77 3.13 -5.53
C TRP A 8 -1.54 3.86 -5.01
N GLY A 9 -1.51 4.12 -3.70
CA GLY A 9 -0.30 4.44 -2.96
C GLY A 9 0.31 3.15 -2.42
N ILE A 10 1.57 2.88 -2.78
CA ILE A 10 2.30 1.68 -2.35
C ILE A 10 3.47 2.11 -1.47
N ASP A 11 3.54 1.56 -0.26
CA ASP A 11 4.64 1.74 0.70
C ASP A 11 5.38 0.41 0.87
N VAL A 12 6.64 0.38 0.42
CA VAL A 12 7.52 -0.78 0.58
C VAL A 12 8.47 -0.51 1.74
N GLY A 13 8.02 -0.86 2.95
CA GLY A 13 8.79 -0.66 4.19
C GLY A 13 9.74 -1.82 4.51
N GLN A 14 10.43 -1.73 5.65
CA GLN A 14 11.29 -2.80 6.17
C GLN A 14 10.55 -3.85 7.00
N CYS A 15 9.32 -3.55 7.44
CA CYS A 15 8.52 -4.45 8.29
C CYS A 15 7.31 -5.02 7.55
N ALA A 16 6.84 -4.35 6.50
CA ALA A 16 5.64 -4.71 5.77
C ALA A 16 5.57 -4.03 4.41
N LEU A 17 4.78 -4.62 3.52
CA LEU A 17 4.25 -4.00 2.32
C LEU A 17 2.85 -3.46 2.62
N LYS A 18 2.60 -2.19 2.31
CA LYS A 18 1.28 -1.55 2.47
C LYS A 18 0.79 -1.01 1.14
N ALA A 19 -0.50 -1.16 0.88
CA ALA A 19 -1.17 -0.60 -0.28
C ALA A 19 -2.43 0.14 0.16
N LEU A 20 -2.68 1.30 -0.42
CA LEU A 20 -3.88 2.10 -0.18
C LEU A 20 -4.44 2.59 -1.51
N ARG A 21 -5.69 2.26 -1.81
CA ARG A 21 -6.41 2.76 -2.98
C ARG A 21 -7.16 4.02 -2.60
N CYS A 22 -6.80 5.12 -3.23
CA CYS A 22 -7.35 6.44 -2.97
C CYS A 22 -8.04 6.99 -4.21
N ARG A 23 -9.15 7.71 -4.01
CA ARG A 23 -9.78 8.56 -5.04
C ARG A 23 -10.18 9.90 -4.44
N ALA A 24 -10.44 10.89 -5.30
CA ALA A 24 -11.12 12.11 -4.87
C ALA A 24 -12.53 11.79 -4.35
N HIS A 25 -12.97 12.52 -3.32
CA HIS A 25 -14.35 12.48 -2.84
C HIS A 25 -15.29 13.06 -3.90
N ASP A 26 -16.50 12.51 -4.01
CA ASP A 26 -17.43 12.85 -5.10
C ASP A 26 -17.89 14.32 -5.05
N ASP A 27 -18.10 14.85 -3.83
CA ASP A 27 -18.59 16.22 -3.62
C ASP A 27 -17.50 17.28 -3.34
N ASP A 28 -16.25 16.87 -3.09
CA ASP A 28 -15.18 17.79 -2.66
C ASP A 28 -13.81 17.24 -3.06
N GLU A 29 -13.24 17.81 -4.13
CA GLU A 29 -11.94 17.38 -4.69
C GLU A 29 -10.76 17.58 -3.73
N SER A 30 -10.90 18.40 -2.70
CA SER A 30 -9.86 18.58 -1.68
C SER A 30 -9.80 17.42 -0.68
N ARG A 31 -10.82 16.56 -0.68
CA ARG A 31 -10.91 15.39 0.19
C ARG A 31 -10.62 14.12 -0.59
N ILE A 32 -9.90 13.21 0.07
CA ILE A 32 -9.53 11.91 -0.47
C ILE A 32 -10.27 10.81 0.29
N VAL A 33 -10.82 9.85 -0.45
CA VAL A 33 -11.43 8.63 0.10
C VAL A 33 -10.49 7.47 -0.11
N ALA A 34 -10.16 6.77 0.97
CA ALA A 34 -9.49 5.47 0.91
C ALA A 34 -10.54 4.37 0.71
N GLU A 35 -10.57 3.77 -0.47
CA GLU A 35 -11.59 2.78 -0.85
C GLU A 35 -11.19 1.36 -0.48
N ALA A 36 -9.89 1.08 -0.47
CA ALA A 36 -9.34 -0.24 -0.16
C ALA A 36 -7.94 -0.08 0.42
N PHE A 37 -7.54 -1.04 1.26
CA PHE A 37 -6.18 -1.14 1.76
C PHE A 37 -5.78 -2.62 1.85
N ASP A 38 -4.48 -2.86 1.69
CA ASP A 38 -3.86 -4.14 1.99
C ASP A 38 -2.61 -3.92 2.86
N TYR A 39 -2.37 -4.86 3.75
CA TYR A 39 -1.22 -4.88 4.64
C TYR A 39 -0.67 -6.29 4.69
N ILE A 40 0.58 -6.44 4.25
CA ILE A 40 1.30 -7.70 4.28
C ILE A 40 2.51 -7.49 5.19
N GLU A 41 2.43 -8.01 6.41
CA GLU A 41 3.55 -8.04 7.34
C GLU A 41 4.60 -9.05 6.87
N TYR A 42 5.87 -8.67 6.95
CA TYR A 42 6.94 -9.61 6.69
C TYR A 42 7.16 -10.52 7.90
N PRO A 43 7.48 -11.81 7.67
CA PRO A 43 7.82 -12.73 8.76
C PRO A 43 8.93 -12.23 9.70
N LYS A 44 9.82 -11.37 9.17
CA LYS A 44 10.91 -10.72 9.91
C LYS A 44 11.15 -9.31 9.37
N ILE A 45 11.72 -8.44 10.20
CA ILE A 45 12.20 -7.13 9.74
C ILE A 45 13.37 -7.36 8.79
N LEU A 46 13.30 -6.77 7.59
CA LEU A 46 14.27 -6.99 6.51
C LEU A 46 15.70 -6.54 6.84
N SER A 47 15.86 -5.66 7.83
CA SER A 47 17.16 -5.20 8.30
C SER A 47 17.80 -6.10 9.36
N GLN A 48 17.12 -7.17 9.81
CA GLN A 48 17.69 -8.10 10.79
C GLN A 48 18.64 -9.10 10.12
N ALA A 49 19.63 -9.58 10.88
CA ALA A 49 20.58 -10.58 10.39
C ALA A 49 19.85 -11.88 9.96
N GLY A 50 20.12 -12.34 8.74
CA GLY A 50 19.50 -13.54 8.18
C GLY A 50 18.07 -13.33 7.66
N ALA A 51 17.64 -12.09 7.42
CA ALA A 51 16.47 -11.82 6.60
C ALA A 51 16.87 -11.91 5.12
N GLU A 52 16.32 -12.88 4.38
CA GLU A 52 16.52 -13.04 2.94
C GLU A 52 15.33 -12.44 2.18
N PRO A 53 15.46 -11.29 1.48
CA PRO A 53 14.33 -10.59 0.86
C PRO A 53 13.52 -11.43 -0.14
N GLY A 54 14.14 -12.43 -0.76
CA GLY A 54 13.49 -13.31 -1.74
C GLY A 54 12.59 -14.39 -1.15
N GLU A 55 12.65 -14.64 0.16
CA GLU A 55 11.88 -15.71 0.84
C GLU A 55 10.65 -15.20 1.61
N LEU A 56 10.38 -13.88 1.55
CA LEU A 56 9.47 -13.21 2.48
C LEU A 56 8.09 -12.82 1.89
N ILE A 57 7.71 -13.42 0.75
CA ILE A 57 6.42 -13.18 0.07
C ILE A 57 5.80 -14.50 -0.37
#